data_AF-A0A957IKZ8-F1
#
_entry.id   AF-A0A957IKZ8-F1
#
_cell.length_a   1.000
_cell.length_b   1.000
_cell.length_c   1.000
_cell.angle_alpha   90.00
_cell.angle_beta   90.00
_cell.angle_gamma   90.00
#
_symmetry.space_group_name_H-M   'P 1'
#
loop_
_entity.id
_entity.type
_entity.pdbx_description
1 polymer ?
#
loop_
_entity_poly.entity_id
_entity_poly.type
_entity_poly.pdbx_seq_one_letter_code
_entity_poly.pdbx_strand_id
1 'polypeptide(L)'
;MNKHFTQMRPLFLGMITLAILIFSHQQPLSATPATTEGGVVRRVNVPYTSAQVGDPDGIPVPERAIFWFGEVGPTTSNYTDVRVIYNDAQLHVTAHVFDRLLRYDTSPAASDLDQWDAVSLYLHTNGNSGSTPTNQSYRFVAQFNFNEARSNYEAAYRGNGSGWAAANVDFETVDGWQGAGPNDDQIDRGWNVTFRIPFSSLGLSGPPSNGTIWGFALVVHDRDTANGSPPIPNQIWPEAMNANQPGSWAQLRFGIPTYSPPLSTPAGEVIIRDGTNGTVKDAQVGGNANCGIPPMSNGGQFWPQWGSINYAGTDFALYMNIQNQWNLGDANCFSKYYITFPLQALPSNKVIRSATLVITQFGNANQGGQYPDPPEPSLLQVLTVDEDWQENSITWNNAPMAVENISFTEIGVMAPGSPQIARELDVSRAVAQAYAQGQPLRLALYSADGELHSGKYFRASDVDVASARPTLIVRLGDAAPPTDWAYLPIVR
;
A
#
# COMPACT_ATOMS: atom_id res chain seq x y z
N MET A 1 -28.23 12.81 -69.43
CA MET A 1 -29.48 13.13 -70.15
C MET A 1 -30.11 11.83 -70.61
N ASN A 2 -31.37 11.64 -70.19
CA ASN A 2 -32.17 10.42 -70.30
C ASN A 2 -32.22 9.80 -71.69
N LYS A 3 -32.19 8.47 -71.76
CA LYS A 3 -32.95 7.72 -72.76
C LYS A 3 -33.60 6.48 -72.15
N HIS A 4 -34.91 6.42 -72.35
CA HIS A 4 -35.81 5.29 -72.24
C HIS A 4 -35.29 4.03 -72.98
N PHE A 5 -35.65 2.82 -72.52
CA PHE A 5 -36.67 2.00 -73.19
C PHE A 5 -36.98 0.69 -72.45
N THR A 6 -38.19 0.25 -72.72
CA THR A 6 -39.00 -0.84 -72.21
C THR A 6 -38.64 -2.21 -72.83
N GLN A 7 -38.98 -3.27 -72.08
CA GLN A 7 -39.58 -4.54 -72.53
C GLN A 7 -38.75 -5.77 -72.98
N MET A 8 -39.16 -6.87 -72.36
CA MET A 8 -39.38 -8.25 -72.86
C MET A 8 -38.26 -9.32 -72.80
N ARG A 9 -38.65 -10.41 -72.12
CA ARG A 9 -37.99 -11.73 -71.92
C ARG A 9 -38.11 -12.62 -73.18
N PRO A 10 -37.32 -13.71 -73.35
CA PRO A 10 -37.60 -15.02 -72.72
C PRO A 10 -36.32 -15.72 -72.15
N LEU A 11 -36.34 -16.32 -70.95
CA LEU A 11 -36.62 -17.75 -70.69
C LEU A 11 -35.80 -18.73 -71.57
N PHE A 12 -34.73 -19.33 -71.03
CA PHE A 12 -34.71 -20.74 -70.61
C PHE A 12 -33.35 -21.25 -70.09
N LEU A 13 -33.43 -21.97 -68.96
CA LEU A 13 -32.65 -23.14 -68.52
C LEU A 13 -31.14 -23.05 -68.22
N GLY A 14 -30.82 -23.28 -66.95
CA GLY A 14 -29.51 -23.74 -66.48
C GLY A 14 -29.52 -23.98 -64.97
N MET A 15 -29.93 -25.18 -64.57
CA MET A 15 -29.85 -25.64 -63.16
C MET A 15 -28.41 -25.62 -62.67
N ILE A 16 -28.14 -24.91 -61.58
CA ILE A 16 -27.21 -25.37 -60.55
C ILE A 16 -27.94 -25.22 -59.22
N THR A 17 -28.39 -26.35 -58.69
CA THR A 17 -28.95 -26.49 -57.35
C THR A 17 -27.84 -26.24 -56.35
N LEU A 18 -27.86 -25.09 -55.68
CA LEU A 18 -26.98 -24.81 -54.55
C LEU A 18 -27.49 -25.60 -53.34
N ALA A 19 -26.78 -26.67 -52.97
CA ALA A 19 -26.93 -27.29 -51.67
C ALA A 19 -26.39 -26.32 -50.61
N ILE A 20 -27.30 -25.65 -49.89
CA ILE A 20 -26.94 -24.92 -48.67
C ILE A 20 -26.77 -25.96 -47.56
N LEU A 21 -25.53 -26.31 -47.26
CA LEU A 21 -25.15 -26.96 -46.02
C LEU A 21 -25.41 -25.96 -44.88
N ILE A 22 -26.51 -26.16 -44.16
CA ILE A 22 -26.73 -25.54 -42.86
C ILE A 22 -25.79 -26.26 -41.89
N PHE A 23 -24.61 -25.68 -41.65
CA PHE A 23 -23.82 -26.03 -40.48
C PHE A 23 -24.49 -25.40 -39.25
N SER A 24 -25.21 -26.22 -38.51
CA SER A 24 -25.61 -25.95 -37.13
C SER A 24 -24.36 -25.88 -36.25
N HIS A 25 -23.76 -24.70 -36.15
CA HIS A 25 -22.91 -24.33 -35.01
C HIS A 25 -23.82 -23.84 -33.89
N GLN A 26 -24.27 -24.77 -33.05
CA GLN A 26 -24.73 -24.43 -31.70
C GLN A 26 -23.50 -23.94 -30.92
N GLN A 27 -23.33 -22.62 -30.85
CA GLN A 27 -22.45 -22.05 -29.83
C GLN A 27 -23.04 -22.38 -28.45
N PRO A 28 -22.28 -22.96 -27.52
CA PRO A 28 -22.71 -23.01 -26.14
C PRO A 28 -22.76 -21.57 -25.62
N LEU A 29 -23.97 -21.11 -25.27
CA LEU A 29 -24.20 -19.94 -24.44
C LEU A 29 -23.61 -20.22 -23.04
N SER A 30 -22.31 -20.06 -22.90
CA SER A 30 -21.65 -19.80 -21.63
C SER A 30 -21.36 -18.31 -21.57
N ALA A 31 -22.41 -17.51 -21.39
CA ALA A 31 -22.25 -16.18 -20.84
C ALA A 31 -21.92 -16.37 -19.35
N THR A 32 -20.63 -16.47 -19.04
CA THR A 32 -20.14 -16.16 -17.70
C THR A 32 -20.72 -14.78 -17.35
N PRO A 33 -21.38 -14.60 -16.20
CA PRO A 33 -21.74 -13.26 -15.77
C PRO A 33 -20.44 -12.47 -15.77
N ALA A 34 -20.40 -11.36 -16.52
CA ALA A 34 -19.41 -10.34 -16.24
C ALA A 34 -19.66 -9.94 -14.79
N THR A 35 -18.81 -10.43 -13.88
CA THR A 35 -18.66 -9.86 -12.56
C THR A 35 -18.39 -8.38 -12.80
N THR A 36 -19.36 -7.52 -12.46
CA THR A 36 -19.03 -6.18 -12.02
C THR A 36 -18.00 -6.36 -10.92
N GLU A 37 -16.74 -6.20 -11.29
CA GLU A 37 -15.59 -6.29 -10.42
C GLU A 37 -15.78 -5.20 -9.37
N GLY A 38 -16.22 -5.60 -8.17
CA GLY A 38 -16.13 -4.70 -7.02
C GLY A 38 -14.64 -4.44 -6.84
N GLY A 39 -14.20 -3.22 -7.15
CA GLY A 39 -12.79 -2.83 -7.07
C GLY A 39 -12.19 -3.16 -5.72
N VAL A 40 -10.86 -3.34 -5.70
CA VAL A 40 -10.13 -3.68 -4.48
C VAL A 40 -10.30 -2.58 -3.43
N VAL A 41 -10.83 -2.95 -2.27
CA VAL A 41 -10.98 -2.03 -1.14
C VAL A 41 -9.66 -1.98 -0.37
N ARG A 42 -8.89 -0.91 -0.60
CA ARG A 42 -7.70 -0.58 0.18
C ARG A 42 -8.10 -0.31 1.64
N ARG A 43 -7.36 -0.86 2.60
CA ARG A 43 -7.56 -0.67 4.05
C ARG A 43 -6.24 -0.43 4.76
N VAL A 44 -6.24 0.54 5.67
CA VAL A 44 -5.15 0.77 6.62
C VAL A 44 -5.67 0.47 8.02
N ASN A 45 -5.09 -0.54 8.65
CA ASN A 45 -5.33 -0.89 10.05
C ASN A 45 -4.38 -0.06 10.92
N VAL A 46 -4.92 0.92 11.64
CA VAL A 46 -4.14 1.91 12.37
C VAL A 46 -3.86 1.39 13.78
N PRO A 47 -2.60 1.30 14.23
CA PRO A 47 -2.28 0.92 15.59
C PRO A 47 -2.58 2.06 16.58
N TYR A 48 -2.86 1.67 17.82
CA TYR A 48 -3.00 2.56 18.97
C TYR A 48 -1.65 2.67 19.68
N THR A 49 -1.32 3.86 20.15
CA THR A 49 -0.23 4.08 21.12
C THR A 49 -0.75 4.81 22.36
N SER A 50 -0.23 4.46 23.53
CA SER A 50 -0.51 5.19 24.77
C SER A 50 0.31 6.47 24.91
N ALA A 51 1.28 6.70 24.04
CA ALA A 51 2.12 7.88 24.10
C ALA A 51 1.32 9.16 23.82
N GLN A 52 1.57 10.19 24.62
CA GLN A 52 0.85 11.46 24.59
C GLN A 52 1.66 12.56 23.91
N VAL A 53 0.98 13.55 23.38
CA VAL A 53 1.60 14.72 22.72
C VAL A 53 2.18 15.66 23.77
N GLY A 54 3.46 16.02 23.62
CA GLY A 54 4.22 16.89 24.54
C GLY A 54 5.70 16.51 24.64
N ASP A 55 6.04 15.31 24.18
CA ASP A 55 7.41 14.88 23.92
C ASP A 55 7.65 14.98 22.40
N PRO A 56 8.61 15.79 21.91
CA PRO A 56 8.99 15.86 20.51
C PRO A 56 9.27 14.49 19.87
N ASP A 57 9.64 13.50 20.70
CA ASP A 57 9.96 12.11 20.33
C ASP A 57 8.87 11.11 20.77
N GLY A 58 7.74 11.59 21.33
CA GLY A 58 6.81 10.76 22.09
C GLY A 58 5.98 9.77 21.27
N ILE A 59 5.58 10.12 20.04
CA ILE A 59 4.75 9.22 19.22
C ILE A 59 5.67 8.32 18.38
N PRO A 60 5.78 7.02 18.73
CA PRO A 60 6.75 6.13 18.12
C PRO A 60 6.54 6.06 16.61
N VAL A 61 7.60 6.39 15.86
CA VAL A 61 7.60 6.35 14.39
C VAL A 61 7.53 4.91 13.87
N PRO A 62 8.31 3.94 14.40
CA PRO A 62 8.26 2.55 13.92
C PRO A 62 6.89 1.88 14.08
N GLU A 63 6.11 2.31 15.08
CA GLU A 63 4.80 1.74 15.38
C GLU A 63 3.69 2.20 14.43
N ARG A 64 3.93 3.17 13.54
CA ARG A 64 2.88 3.70 12.65
C ARG A 64 2.56 2.70 11.55
N ALA A 65 1.27 2.50 11.22
CA ALA A 65 0.92 1.77 9.99
C ALA A 65 1.49 2.50 8.78
N ILE A 66 1.96 1.76 7.75
CA ILE A 66 2.49 2.35 6.52
C ILE A 66 1.79 1.84 5.27
N PHE A 67 1.63 2.70 4.28
CA PHE A 67 1.26 2.37 2.90
C PHE A 67 1.87 3.39 1.95
N TRP A 68 1.73 3.17 0.64
CA TRP A 68 2.34 4.02 -0.38
C TRP A 68 1.54 4.13 -1.66
N PHE A 69 1.84 5.16 -2.45
CA PHE A 69 1.30 5.41 -3.79
C PHE A 69 2.19 6.39 -4.58
N GLY A 70 1.90 6.53 -5.87
CA GLY A 70 2.66 7.37 -6.79
C GLY A 70 3.96 6.72 -7.26
N GLU A 71 4.75 7.47 -8.02
CA GLU A 71 5.97 6.97 -8.67
C GLU A 71 7.13 7.95 -8.49
N VAL A 72 8.35 7.42 -8.43
CA VAL A 72 9.58 8.21 -8.50
C VAL A 72 9.88 8.49 -9.97
N GLY A 73 9.53 9.69 -10.43
CA GLY A 73 9.71 10.10 -11.83
C GLY A 73 10.58 11.35 -11.96
N PRO A 74 11.14 11.60 -13.15
CA PRO A 74 12.02 12.74 -13.35
C PRO A 74 11.33 14.10 -13.27
N THR A 75 10.04 14.23 -13.61
CA THR A 75 9.38 15.56 -13.76
C THR A 75 7.85 15.60 -13.62
N THR A 76 7.15 14.49 -13.37
CA THR A 76 5.67 14.47 -13.48
C THR A 76 4.95 13.60 -12.44
N SER A 77 5.67 13.18 -11.40
CA SER A 77 5.12 12.31 -10.38
C SER A 77 5.92 12.43 -9.09
N ASN A 78 5.21 12.33 -7.98
CA ASN A 78 5.79 12.13 -6.66
C ASN A 78 5.44 10.72 -6.18
N TYR A 79 6.37 10.11 -5.46
CA TYR A 79 6.09 8.94 -4.67
C TYR A 79 5.79 9.36 -3.23
N THR A 80 4.84 8.72 -2.56
CA THR A 80 4.50 9.06 -1.18
C THR A 80 4.42 7.82 -0.30
N ASP A 81 5.17 7.83 0.81
CA ASP A 81 4.94 6.96 1.96
C ASP A 81 4.00 7.66 2.95
N VAL A 82 2.92 6.99 3.36
CA VAL A 82 2.00 7.51 4.38
C VAL A 82 2.06 6.67 5.64
N ARG A 83 2.25 7.34 6.77
CA ARG A 83 2.31 6.74 8.11
C ARG A 83 1.12 7.18 8.95
N VAL A 84 0.45 6.25 9.63
CA VAL A 84 -0.76 6.53 10.42
C VAL A 84 -0.71 5.88 11.79
N ILE A 85 -1.04 6.64 12.83
CA ILE A 85 -1.16 6.17 14.22
C ILE A 85 -2.19 7.00 14.97
N TYR A 86 -2.77 6.47 16.04
CA TYR A 86 -3.64 7.25 16.93
C TYR A 86 -3.37 6.95 18.40
N ASN A 87 -3.76 7.88 19.27
CA ASN A 87 -3.76 7.71 20.73
C ASN A 87 -5.13 8.10 21.31
N ASP A 88 -5.19 8.42 22.60
CA ASP A 88 -6.44 8.83 23.26
C ASP A 88 -6.98 10.20 22.81
N ALA A 89 -6.17 11.04 22.18
CA ALA A 89 -6.51 12.43 21.90
C ALA A 89 -6.60 12.74 20.40
N GLN A 90 -5.73 12.15 19.58
CA GLN A 90 -5.53 12.59 18.20
C GLN A 90 -5.29 11.41 17.24
N LEU A 91 -5.67 11.63 15.99
CA LEU A 91 -5.19 10.89 14.83
C LEU A 91 -3.98 11.61 14.24
N HIS A 92 -2.90 10.87 14.00
CA HIS A 92 -1.69 11.35 13.34
C HIS A 92 -1.57 10.73 11.94
N VAL A 93 -1.45 11.56 10.93
CA VAL A 93 -1.22 11.14 9.53
C VAL A 93 0.00 11.88 9.00
N THR A 94 1.06 11.17 8.67
CA THR A 94 2.26 11.75 8.06
C THR A 94 2.39 11.30 6.61
N ALA A 95 2.47 12.24 5.68
CA ALA A 95 2.87 11.98 4.30
C ALA A 95 4.35 12.35 4.12
N HIS A 96 5.15 11.42 3.61
CA HIS A 96 6.53 11.62 3.18
C HIS A 96 6.55 11.58 1.65
N VAL A 97 6.71 12.74 1.03
CA VAL A 97 6.60 12.95 -0.42
C VAL A 97 7.99 13.06 -1.01
N PHE A 98 8.30 12.19 -1.98
CA PHE A 98 9.51 12.27 -2.79
C PHE A 98 9.24 13.32 -3.85
N ASP A 99 9.84 14.47 -3.66
CA ASP A 99 9.62 15.64 -4.50
C ASP A 99 10.95 16.25 -4.92
N ARG A 100 11.04 16.60 -6.21
CA ARG A 100 12.28 17.02 -6.83
C ARG A 100 12.49 18.52 -6.70
N LEU A 101 11.44 19.32 -6.79
CA LEU A 101 11.52 20.78 -6.72
C LEU A 101 10.42 21.27 -5.77
N LEU A 102 10.83 21.84 -4.64
CA LEU A 102 9.87 22.27 -3.65
C LEU A 102 9.36 23.69 -3.96
N ARG A 103 8.04 23.88 -4.09
CA ARG A 103 7.40 25.18 -4.25
C ARG A 103 6.26 25.37 -3.26
N TYR A 104 6.21 26.58 -2.73
CA TYR A 104 5.10 27.03 -1.89
C TYR A 104 4.75 28.49 -2.17
N ASP A 105 3.51 28.84 -1.87
CA ASP A 105 2.98 30.19 -1.98
C ASP A 105 3.53 31.08 -0.88
N THR A 106 4.17 32.19 -1.23
CA THR A 106 4.64 33.18 -0.24
C THR A 106 3.55 34.18 0.15
N SER A 107 2.35 34.08 -0.42
CA SER A 107 1.16 34.88 -0.10
C SER A 107 -0.10 34.01 -0.17
N PRO A 108 -0.18 32.94 0.64
CA PRO A 108 -1.19 31.88 0.48
C PRO A 108 -2.60 32.40 0.74
N ALA A 109 -3.56 31.87 -0.02
CA ALA A 109 -4.98 31.93 0.34
C ALA A 109 -5.49 30.52 0.69
N ALA A 110 -6.37 30.42 1.69
CA ALA A 110 -6.92 29.13 2.11
C ALA A 110 -7.57 28.32 0.95
N SER A 111 -8.07 29.02 -0.07
CA SER A 111 -8.74 28.44 -1.24
C SER A 111 -7.82 27.92 -2.34
N ASP A 112 -6.54 28.30 -2.35
CA ASP A 112 -5.58 27.90 -3.39
C ASP A 112 -4.37 27.16 -2.85
N LEU A 113 -4.40 26.76 -1.57
CA LEU A 113 -3.33 25.98 -0.97
C LEU A 113 -2.98 24.71 -1.76
N ASP A 114 -3.98 24.08 -2.39
CA ASP A 114 -3.87 22.87 -3.20
C ASP A 114 -3.35 23.10 -4.64
N GLN A 115 -2.96 24.33 -4.98
CA GLN A 115 -2.34 24.70 -6.26
C GLN A 115 -0.79 24.73 -6.18
N TRP A 116 -0.24 24.26 -5.08
CA TRP A 116 1.18 24.22 -4.71
C TRP A 116 1.51 22.87 -4.08
N ASP A 117 2.73 22.68 -3.61
CA ASP A 117 3.10 21.44 -2.91
C ASP A 117 2.31 21.32 -1.62
N ALA A 118 1.33 20.41 -1.64
CA ALA A 118 0.35 20.30 -0.59
C ALA A 118 -0.22 18.88 -0.49
N VAL A 119 -0.77 18.56 0.68
CA VAL A 119 -1.56 17.34 0.87
C VAL A 119 -2.99 17.73 1.22
N SER A 120 -3.96 17.19 0.48
CA SER A 120 -5.35 17.14 0.90
C SER A 120 -5.65 15.78 1.53
N LEU A 121 -6.00 15.76 2.82
CA LEU A 121 -6.42 14.60 3.59
C LEU A 121 -7.95 14.59 3.75
N TYR A 122 -8.58 13.45 3.44
CA TYR A 122 -10.02 13.26 3.50
C TYR A 122 -10.39 12.22 4.55
N LEU A 123 -11.37 12.55 5.41
CA LEU A 123 -11.92 11.63 6.42
C LEU A 123 -13.45 11.60 6.32
N HIS A 124 -14.03 10.39 6.37
CA HIS A 124 -15.47 10.22 6.56
C HIS A 124 -15.72 9.35 7.79
N THR A 125 -16.27 9.94 8.85
CA THR A 125 -16.34 9.29 10.16
C THR A 125 -17.40 8.19 10.27
N ASN A 126 -18.14 7.93 9.19
CA ASN A 126 -19.18 6.90 9.10
C ASN A 126 -18.90 5.90 7.96
N GLY A 127 -17.66 5.41 7.90
CA GLY A 127 -17.19 4.45 6.91
C GLY A 127 -16.88 5.06 5.53
N ASN A 128 -16.41 4.21 4.62
CA ASN A 128 -16.17 4.57 3.22
C ASN A 128 -17.47 4.36 2.41
N SER A 129 -18.48 5.19 2.66
CA SER A 129 -19.80 5.07 2.03
C SER A 129 -20.33 6.41 1.55
N GLY A 130 -21.31 6.39 0.64
CA GLY A 130 -21.99 7.59 0.16
C GLY A 130 -21.43 8.17 -1.13
N SER A 131 -22.28 8.90 -1.85
CA SER A 131 -22.01 9.48 -3.18
C SER A 131 -21.72 10.98 -3.15
N THR A 132 -21.79 11.62 -1.98
CA THR A 132 -21.52 13.04 -1.75
C THR A 132 -20.91 13.24 -0.36
N PRO A 133 -20.07 14.28 -0.13
CA PRO A 133 -19.54 14.58 1.20
C PRO A 133 -20.67 15.09 2.10
N THR A 134 -20.73 14.59 3.33
CA THR A 134 -21.77 14.95 4.33
C THR A 134 -21.16 15.76 5.47
N ASN A 135 -21.96 16.12 6.47
CA ASN A 135 -21.44 16.74 7.70
C ASN A 135 -20.51 15.82 8.52
N GLN A 136 -20.38 14.54 8.14
CA GLN A 136 -19.40 13.60 8.69
C GLN A 136 -18.16 13.46 7.78
N SER A 137 -18.07 14.24 6.72
CA SER A 137 -16.93 14.28 5.81
C SER A 137 -16.10 15.53 6.08
N TYR A 138 -14.80 15.33 6.20
CA TYR A 138 -13.80 16.36 6.48
C TYR A 138 -12.73 16.32 5.38
N ARG A 139 -12.26 17.50 4.99
CA ARG A 139 -11.11 17.69 4.13
C ARG A 139 -10.17 18.66 4.82
N PHE A 140 -8.93 18.25 5.03
CA PHE A 140 -7.85 19.06 5.56
C PHE A 140 -6.84 19.28 4.45
N VAL A 141 -6.40 20.50 4.25
CA VAL A 141 -5.36 20.85 3.28
C VAL A 141 -4.20 21.44 4.04
N ALA A 142 -3.00 20.90 3.80
CA ALA A 142 -1.76 21.43 4.35
C ALA A 142 -0.77 21.63 3.21
N GLN A 143 -0.42 22.88 2.94
CA GLN A 143 0.65 23.22 2.01
C GLN A 143 1.99 23.16 2.76
N PHE A 144 3.02 22.67 2.09
CA PHE A 144 4.40 22.83 2.51
C PHE A 144 4.73 24.33 2.70
N ASN A 145 5.56 24.68 3.68
CA ASN A 145 6.11 26.03 3.76
C ASN A 145 7.57 26.01 4.24
N PHE A 146 8.21 27.19 4.22
CA PHE A 146 9.60 27.32 4.65
C PHE A 146 9.76 28.24 5.87
N ASN A 147 9.58 27.67 7.06
CA ASN A 147 9.70 28.36 8.35
C ASN A 147 8.68 29.51 8.52
N GLU A 148 7.53 29.40 7.86
CA GLU A 148 6.44 30.37 7.98
C GLU A 148 5.41 29.91 9.02
N ALA A 149 4.54 30.83 9.46
CA ALA A 149 3.46 30.48 10.39
C ALA A 149 2.49 29.46 9.77
N ARG A 150 2.47 28.22 10.31
CA ARG A 150 1.66 27.10 9.80
C ARG A 150 0.17 27.44 9.62
N SER A 151 -0.40 28.31 10.46
CA SER A 151 -1.81 28.72 10.39
C SER A 151 -2.21 29.38 9.06
N ASN A 152 -1.27 29.90 8.27
CA ASN A 152 -1.55 30.47 6.95
C ASN A 152 -1.54 29.42 5.83
N TYR A 153 -1.03 28.23 6.11
CA TYR A 153 -0.78 27.12 5.17
C TYR A 153 -1.66 25.90 5.45
N GLU A 154 -2.73 26.13 6.20
CA GLU A 154 -3.70 25.12 6.62
C GLU A 154 -5.12 25.59 6.26
N ALA A 155 -5.93 24.67 5.75
CA ALA A 155 -7.36 24.91 5.53
C ALA A 155 -8.18 23.67 5.86
N ALA A 156 -9.36 23.88 6.46
CA ALA A 156 -10.31 22.82 6.74
C ALA A 156 -11.65 23.08 6.05
N TYR A 157 -12.25 21.97 5.61
CA TYR A 157 -13.54 21.97 4.93
C TYR A 157 -14.40 20.83 5.48
N ARG A 158 -15.72 21.06 5.46
CA ARG A 158 -16.72 20.08 5.85
C ARG A 158 -17.70 19.84 4.72
N GLY A 159 -18.11 18.58 4.56
CA GLY A 159 -19.12 18.24 3.57
C GLY A 159 -20.49 18.84 3.91
N ASN A 160 -21.25 19.23 2.89
CA ASN A 160 -22.57 19.87 3.03
C ASN A 160 -23.72 19.11 2.34
N GLY A 161 -23.48 17.88 1.89
CA GLY A 161 -24.43 17.05 1.15
C GLY A 161 -24.39 17.23 -0.37
N SER A 162 -23.62 18.21 -0.88
CA SER A 162 -23.41 18.41 -2.32
C SER A 162 -21.94 18.61 -2.70
N GLY A 163 -21.09 18.96 -1.74
CA GLY A 163 -19.68 19.28 -1.93
C GLY A 163 -19.05 19.74 -0.62
N TRP A 164 -18.07 20.64 -0.72
CA TRP A 164 -17.27 21.12 0.40
C TRP A 164 -17.58 22.57 0.74
N ALA A 165 -17.66 22.89 2.03
CA ALA A 165 -17.72 24.25 2.54
C ALA A 165 -16.56 24.49 3.50
N ALA A 166 -15.96 25.68 3.46
CA ALA A 166 -14.93 26.06 4.43
C ALA A 166 -15.47 25.92 5.86
N ALA A 167 -14.65 25.41 6.76
CA ALA A 167 -15.05 25.12 8.14
C ALA A 167 -13.91 25.43 9.11
N ASN A 168 -14.26 25.87 10.31
CA ASN A 168 -13.32 26.04 11.41
C ASN A 168 -13.26 24.73 12.19
N VAL A 169 -12.42 23.80 11.72
CA VAL A 169 -12.13 22.53 12.41
C VAL A 169 -10.69 22.59 12.87
N ASP A 170 -10.47 22.50 14.17
CA ASP A 170 -9.12 22.59 14.74
C ASP A 170 -8.28 21.36 14.36
N PHE A 171 -7.08 21.60 13.85
CA PHE A 171 -6.01 20.63 13.62
C PHE A 171 -4.67 21.38 13.60
N GLU A 172 -3.56 20.64 13.69
CA GLU A 172 -2.21 21.18 13.56
C GLU A 172 -1.48 20.39 12.47
N THR A 173 -0.59 21.07 11.74
CA THR A 173 0.38 20.41 10.87
C THR A 173 1.81 20.78 11.24
N VAL A 174 2.70 19.80 11.10
CA VAL A 174 4.15 20.00 11.19
C VAL A 174 4.77 19.50 9.88
N ASP A 175 5.57 20.33 9.23
CA ASP A 175 6.27 20.00 8.00
C ASP A 175 7.79 19.92 8.19
N GLY A 176 8.44 19.29 7.21
CA GLY A 176 9.88 19.16 7.12
C GLY A 176 10.28 18.89 5.67
N TRP A 177 11.56 19.09 5.35
CA TRP A 177 12.05 18.95 3.98
C TRP A 177 13.53 18.56 3.96
N GLN A 178 13.99 18.09 2.79
CA GLN A 178 15.37 17.74 2.52
C GLN A 178 15.75 18.19 1.12
N GLY A 179 16.85 18.92 0.97
CA GLY A 179 17.30 19.39 -0.34
C GLY A 179 18.16 20.65 -0.33
N ALA A 180 18.15 21.35 -1.45
CA ALA A 180 18.87 22.60 -1.65
C ALA A 180 18.08 23.82 -1.14
N GLY A 181 16.76 23.81 -1.28
CA GLY A 181 15.89 24.88 -0.79
C GLY A 181 14.65 25.05 -1.64
N PRO A 182 13.58 25.61 -1.07
CA PRO A 182 12.33 25.78 -1.79
C PRO A 182 12.31 27.05 -2.64
N ASN A 183 11.37 27.10 -3.58
CA ASN A 183 11.12 28.21 -4.49
C ASN A 183 12.30 28.57 -5.41
N ASP A 184 13.17 27.60 -5.72
CA ASP A 184 14.20 27.70 -6.74
C ASP A 184 14.14 26.51 -7.74
N ASP A 185 15.17 26.36 -8.57
CA ASP A 185 15.26 25.28 -9.57
C ASP A 185 16.36 24.24 -9.20
N GLN A 186 16.84 24.25 -7.95
CA GLN A 186 17.79 23.26 -7.45
C GLN A 186 17.06 21.99 -7.04
N ILE A 187 17.70 20.85 -7.26
CA ILE A 187 17.09 19.55 -6.96
C ILE A 187 17.08 19.30 -5.45
N ASP A 188 15.90 19.01 -4.93
CA ASP A 188 15.63 18.57 -3.58
C ASP A 188 15.49 17.03 -3.51
N ARG A 189 15.13 16.54 -2.31
CA ARG A 189 14.86 15.12 -2.01
C ARG A 189 13.42 14.87 -1.59
N GLY A 190 12.70 15.93 -1.23
CA GLY A 190 11.29 15.88 -0.90
C GLY A 190 10.96 16.59 0.39
N TRP A 191 9.72 16.39 0.82
CA TRP A 191 9.14 17.02 1.99
C TRP A 191 8.18 16.08 2.71
N ASN A 192 7.84 16.42 3.94
CA ASN A 192 6.84 15.72 4.71
C ASN A 192 5.90 16.69 5.40
N VAL A 193 4.70 16.20 5.70
CA VAL A 193 3.73 16.89 6.54
C VAL A 193 3.01 15.89 7.44
N THR A 194 2.93 16.21 8.72
CA THR A 194 2.18 15.47 9.72
C THR A 194 0.94 16.24 10.12
N PHE A 195 -0.25 15.71 9.83
CA PHE A 195 -1.52 16.16 10.38
C PHE A 195 -1.70 15.60 11.79
N ARG A 196 -2.08 16.45 12.73
CA ARG A 196 -2.50 16.10 14.09
C ARG A 196 -3.94 16.55 14.26
N ILE A 197 -4.87 15.59 14.27
CA ILE A 197 -6.31 15.87 14.25
C ILE A 197 -6.91 15.42 15.60
N PRO A 198 -7.28 16.36 16.49
CA PRO A 198 -7.98 16.04 17.72
C PRO A 198 -9.32 15.36 17.46
N PHE A 199 -9.61 14.28 18.18
CA PHE A 199 -10.95 13.66 18.11
C PHE A 199 -12.06 14.64 18.55
N SER A 200 -11.75 15.53 19.48
CA SER A 200 -12.65 16.60 19.93
C SER A 200 -13.04 17.58 18.81
N SER A 201 -12.13 17.88 17.88
CA SER A 201 -12.45 18.76 16.74
C SER A 201 -13.37 18.08 15.72
N LEU A 202 -13.41 16.75 15.71
CA LEU A 202 -14.37 15.95 14.97
C LEU A 202 -15.68 15.71 15.73
N GLY A 203 -15.84 16.27 16.93
CA GLY A 203 -17.02 16.12 17.77
C GLY A 203 -17.06 14.80 18.57
N LEU A 204 -15.92 14.15 18.75
CA LEU A 204 -15.79 12.89 19.49
C LEU A 204 -15.13 13.14 20.86
N SER A 205 -15.50 12.36 21.87
CA SER A 205 -14.93 12.46 23.22
C SER A 205 -13.58 11.76 23.39
N GLY A 206 -13.11 11.05 22.36
CA GLY A 206 -11.92 10.20 22.36
C GLY A 206 -11.84 9.38 21.08
N PRO A 207 -10.88 8.45 20.95
CA PRO A 207 -10.73 7.64 19.77
C PRO A 207 -11.95 6.72 19.55
N PRO A 208 -12.27 6.40 18.30
CA PRO A 208 -13.23 5.34 18.00
C PRO A 208 -12.84 4.00 18.61
N SER A 209 -13.83 3.16 18.90
CA SER A 209 -13.59 1.80 19.38
C SER A 209 -12.78 0.97 18.37
N ASN A 210 -11.99 0.01 18.86
CA ASN A 210 -11.27 -0.95 18.03
C ASN A 210 -12.24 -1.62 17.03
N GLY A 211 -11.84 -1.66 15.76
CA GLY A 211 -12.62 -2.18 14.65
C GLY A 211 -13.51 -1.18 13.94
N THR A 212 -13.66 0.05 14.45
CA THR A 212 -14.39 1.11 13.74
C THR A 212 -13.73 1.41 12.40
N ILE A 213 -14.54 1.64 11.36
CA ILE A 213 -14.08 1.97 10.01
C ILE A 213 -14.50 3.39 9.65
N TRP A 214 -13.55 4.17 9.16
CA TRP A 214 -13.75 5.47 8.51
C TRP A 214 -13.40 5.38 7.02
N GLY A 215 -13.98 6.27 6.22
CA GLY A 215 -13.47 6.58 4.89
C GLY A 215 -12.21 7.41 5.01
N PHE A 216 -11.18 7.10 4.22
CA PHE A 216 -9.88 7.74 4.28
C PHE A 216 -9.26 7.82 2.88
N ALA A 217 -8.74 8.99 2.53
CA ALA A 217 -8.09 9.20 1.26
C ALA A 217 -7.10 10.37 1.33
N LEU A 218 -6.12 10.38 0.43
CA LEU A 218 -5.15 11.45 0.29
C LEU A 218 -5.03 11.87 -1.17
N VAL A 219 -4.70 13.15 -1.35
CA VAL A 219 -4.24 13.72 -2.61
C VAL A 219 -2.97 14.49 -2.34
N VAL A 220 -1.91 14.20 -3.09
CA VAL A 220 -0.69 15.00 -3.12
C VAL A 220 -0.74 15.90 -4.34
N HIS A 221 -0.54 17.18 -4.07
CA HIS A 221 -0.48 18.28 -5.03
C HIS A 221 0.98 18.65 -5.22
N ASP A 222 1.34 18.99 -6.45
CA ASP A 222 2.72 19.24 -6.85
C ASP A 222 2.79 20.36 -7.86
N ARG A 223 3.74 21.27 -7.65
CA ARG A 223 4.06 22.34 -8.57
C ARG A 223 5.56 22.56 -8.66
N ASP A 224 6.15 22.17 -9.78
CA ASP A 224 7.58 22.44 -10.06
C ASP A 224 7.93 23.90 -10.43
N THR A 225 6.96 24.76 -10.80
CA THR A 225 7.24 26.10 -11.37
C THR A 225 6.47 27.24 -10.73
N ALA A 226 7.14 28.39 -10.56
CA ALA A 226 6.52 29.59 -10.01
C ALA A 226 5.42 30.18 -10.92
N ASN A 227 5.59 30.16 -12.24
CA ASN A 227 4.67 30.75 -13.22
C ASN A 227 4.57 29.91 -14.50
N GLY A 228 3.38 29.88 -15.13
CA GLY A 228 3.24 29.59 -16.56
C GLY A 228 3.09 28.11 -16.97
N SER A 229 3.20 27.15 -16.06
CA SER A 229 2.82 25.75 -16.29
C SER A 229 1.73 25.33 -15.30
N PRO A 230 0.75 24.50 -15.70
CA PRO A 230 -0.21 23.97 -14.76
C PRO A 230 0.51 23.13 -13.68
N PRO A 231 -0.07 23.00 -12.48
CA PRO A 231 0.37 22.02 -11.49
C PRO A 231 0.55 20.63 -12.12
N ILE A 232 1.47 19.85 -11.58
CA ILE A 232 1.69 18.47 -11.99
C ILE A 232 0.43 17.65 -11.62
N PRO A 233 0.05 16.62 -12.39
CA PRO A 233 -1.10 15.80 -12.06
C PRO A 233 -1.00 15.25 -10.63
N ASN A 234 -2.07 15.48 -9.87
CA ASN A 234 -2.18 15.01 -8.49
C ASN A 234 -1.93 13.50 -8.40
N GLN A 235 -1.20 13.09 -7.36
CA GLN A 235 -1.11 11.69 -6.96
C GLN A 235 -2.25 11.41 -5.97
N ILE A 236 -3.04 10.38 -6.23
CA ILE A 236 -4.26 10.08 -5.46
C ILE A 236 -4.19 8.71 -4.83
N TRP A 237 -4.73 8.60 -3.61
CA TRP A 237 -4.92 7.31 -2.95
C TRP A 237 -6.29 7.25 -2.23
N PRO A 238 -7.06 6.16 -2.41
CA PRO A 238 -6.82 5.05 -3.35
C PRO A 238 -6.94 5.48 -4.82
N GLU A 239 -6.54 4.62 -5.74
CA GLU A 239 -6.38 4.88 -7.18
C GLU A 239 -7.67 5.32 -7.88
N ALA A 240 -8.82 4.82 -7.40
CA ALA A 240 -10.15 5.15 -7.92
C ALA A 240 -10.85 6.27 -7.12
N MET A 241 -10.13 6.93 -6.22
CA MET A 241 -10.69 7.93 -5.33
C MET A 241 -11.32 9.10 -6.10
N ASN A 242 -12.51 9.48 -5.67
CA ASN A 242 -13.14 10.73 -6.01
C ASN A 242 -13.40 11.53 -4.73
N ALA A 243 -12.81 12.73 -4.64
CA ALA A 243 -12.91 13.62 -3.48
C ALA A 243 -14.36 14.01 -3.12
N ASN A 244 -15.31 13.87 -4.03
CA ASN A 244 -16.73 14.15 -3.80
C ASN A 244 -17.57 12.89 -3.58
N GLN A 245 -16.98 11.69 -3.50
CA GLN A 245 -17.72 10.44 -3.30
C GLN A 245 -17.05 9.62 -2.20
N PRO A 246 -17.43 9.78 -0.92
CA PRO A 246 -16.76 9.06 0.17
C PRO A 246 -16.83 7.53 0.09
N GLY A 247 -17.78 6.99 -0.69
CA GLY A 247 -17.86 5.58 -1.07
C GLY A 247 -16.72 5.07 -1.95
N SER A 248 -15.95 5.97 -2.58
CA SER A 248 -14.77 5.62 -3.37
C SER A 248 -13.47 5.63 -2.56
N TRP A 249 -13.51 6.06 -1.29
CA TRP A 249 -12.33 6.19 -0.44
C TRP A 249 -11.92 4.83 0.14
N ALA A 250 -10.68 4.74 0.61
CA ALA A 250 -10.17 3.57 1.31
C ALA A 250 -10.77 3.49 2.73
N GLN A 251 -10.48 2.40 3.41
CA GLN A 251 -10.87 2.19 4.79
C GLN A 251 -9.73 2.53 5.74
N LEU A 252 -9.98 3.40 6.72
CA LEU A 252 -9.16 3.52 7.91
C LEU A 252 -9.85 2.74 9.02
N ARG A 253 -9.23 1.65 9.48
CA ARG A 253 -9.75 0.81 10.55
C ARG A 253 -8.94 1.05 11.82
N PHE A 254 -9.59 1.40 12.91
CA PHE A 254 -8.93 1.57 14.21
C PHE A 254 -8.54 0.20 14.78
N GLY A 255 -7.27 0.01 15.11
CA GLY A 255 -6.69 -1.22 15.64
C GLY A 255 -6.25 -2.23 14.57
N ILE A 256 -5.37 -3.15 14.98
CA ILE A 256 -4.84 -4.23 14.12
C ILE A 256 -5.79 -5.43 14.15
N PRO A 257 -6.07 -6.08 13.00
CA PRO A 257 -6.96 -7.24 12.95
C PRO A 257 -6.28 -8.45 13.61
N THR A 258 -7.04 -9.21 14.39
CA THR A 258 -6.61 -10.54 14.85
C THR A 258 -7.24 -11.63 13.98
N TYR A 259 -6.53 -12.74 13.81
CA TYR A 259 -7.09 -13.92 13.18
C TYR A 259 -7.65 -14.87 14.25
N SER A 260 -8.96 -15.11 14.19
CA SER A 260 -9.61 -16.16 14.99
C SER A 260 -9.90 -17.35 14.07
N PRO A 261 -9.16 -18.46 14.18
CA PRO A 261 -9.38 -19.61 13.31
C PRO A 261 -10.77 -20.22 13.56
N PRO A 262 -11.43 -20.75 12.52
CA PRO A 262 -12.68 -21.50 12.69
C PRO A 262 -12.50 -22.68 13.64
N LEU A 263 -13.55 -23.00 14.40
CA LEU A 263 -13.57 -24.19 15.26
C LEU A 263 -13.30 -25.43 14.41
N SER A 264 -12.24 -26.15 14.77
CA SER A 264 -11.72 -27.26 13.95
C SER A 264 -10.87 -28.22 14.76
N THR A 265 -10.78 -29.46 14.27
CA THR A 265 -9.81 -30.45 14.75
C THR A 265 -8.54 -30.39 13.90
N PRO A 266 -7.33 -30.58 14.47
CA PRO A 266 -6.08 -30.57 13.71
C PRO A 266 -6.10 -31.57 12.55
N ALA A 267 -5.70 -31.13 11.36
CA ALA A 267 -5.79 -31.92 10.12
C ALA A 267 -4.48 -31.96 9.31
N GLY A 268 -3.36 -31.58 9.92
CA GLY A 268 -2.03 -31.63 9.32
C GLY A 268 -1.35 -30.28 9.17
N GLU A 269 -0.16 -30.31 8.59
CA GLU A 269 0.69 -29.16 8.32
C GLU A 269 1.24 -29.27 6.90
N VAL A 270 1.30 -28.14 6.18
CA VAL A 270 1.91 -28.04 4.86
C VAL A 270 3.00 -26.97 4.91
N ILE A 271 4.18 -27.32 4.41
CA ILE A 271 5.32 -26.41 4.29
C ILE A 271 5.48 -26.06 2.81
N ILE A 272 5.46 -24.77 2.49
CA ILE A 272 5.65 -24.25 1.13
C ILE A 272 6.91 -23.40 1.14
N ARG A 273 7.81 -23.69 0.22
CA ARG A 273 9.11 -23.02 0.04
C ARG A 273 9.50 -23.20 -1.42
N ASP A 274 10.30 -22.31 -2.01
CA ASP A 274 10.77 -22.55 -3.37
C ASP A 274 11.44 -23.93 -3.52
N GLY A 275 10.98 -24.71 -4.50
CA GLY A 275 11.37 -26.11 -4.73
C GLY A 275 10.67 -27.15 -3.85
N THR A 276 9.80 -26.74 -2.92
CA THR A 276 9.03 -27.61 -2.01
C THR A 276 7.56 -27.18 -1.99
N ASN A 277 6.67 -28.01 -2.54
CA ASN A 277 5.23 -27.73 -2.64
C ASN A 277 4.89 -26.46 -3.46
N GLY A 278 5.79 -26.02 -4.33
CA GLY A 278 5.56 -24.94 -5.29
C GLY A 278 6.83 -24.18 -5.68
N THR A 279 6.67 -23.20 -6.57
CA THR A 279 7.66 -22.18 -6.90
C THR A 279 7.28 -20.90 -6.18
N VAL A 280 8.19 -20.37 -5.36
CA VAL A 280 7.97 -19.13 -4.62
C VAL A 280 8.71 -18.03 -5.37
N LYS A 281 7.98 -16.99 -5.79
CA LYS A 281 8.57 -15.81 -6.42
C LYS A 281 8.85 -14.78 -5.35
N ASP A 282 10.01 -14.16 -5.36
CA ASP A 282 10.32 -13.04 -4.48
C ASP A 282 11.17 -11.96 -5.15
N ALA A 283 11.02 -10.72 -4.70
CA ALA A 283 11.76 -9.59 -5.24
C ALA A 283 11.87 -8.47 -4.23
N GLN A 284 12.96 -7.73 -4.30
CA GLN A 284 13.08 -6.44 -3.62
C GLN A 284 13.03 -5.30 -4.62
N VAL A 285 12.54 -4.15 -4.17
CA VAL A 285 12.46 -2.93 -4.97
C VAL A 285 13.03 -1.75 -4.19
N GLY A 286 13.57 -0.77 -4.90
CA GLY A 286 14.20 0.41 -4.32
C GLY A 286 15.71 0.25 -4.14
N GLY A 287 16.21 0.60 -2.96
CA GLY A 287 17.64 0.78 -2.69
C GLY A 287 18.45 -0.49 -2.49
N ASN A 288 17.87 -1.60 -2.04
CA ASN A 288 18.62 -2.81 -1.72
C ASN A 288 19.74 -2.55 -0.67
N ALA A 289 20.74 -3.42 -0.58
CA ALA A 289 21.86 -3.29 0.35
C ALA A 289 22.88 -2.19 -0.01
N ASN A 290 22.75 -1.55 -1.17
CA ASN A 290 23.69 -0.54 -1.65
C ASN A 290 23.05 0.81 -1.96
N CYS A 291 21.81 1.03 -1.51
CA CYS A 291 21.04 2.25 -1.73
C CYS A 291 20.92 2.68 -3.21
N GLY A 292 20.70 1.71 -4.10
CA GLY A 292 20.38 1.95 -5.51
C GLY A 292 21.59 2.07 -6.44
N ILE A 293 22.79 1.64 -5.99
CA ILE A 293 24.09 1.71 -6.73
C ILE A 293 24.72 3.13 -6.64
N PRO A 294 26.07 3.27 -6.48
CA PRO A 294 26.75 4.56 -6.23
C PRO A 294 26.49 5.76 -7.18
N PRO A 295 26.13 5.61 -8.48
CA PRO A 295 25.78 6.76 -9.32
C PRO A 295 24.53 7.51 -8.85
N MET A 296 23.65 6.86 -8.07
CA MET A 296 22.37 7.43 -7.65
C MET A 296 22.47 8.33 -6.41
N SER A 297 23.51 8.17 -5.59
CA SER A 297 23.77 9.01 -4.42
C SER A 297 24.21 10.44 -4.78
N ASN A 298 24.71 10.67 -6.00
CA ASN A 298 25.16 12.00 -6.47
C ASN A 298 24.07 12.83 -7.17
N GLY A 299 22.78 12.52 -6.91
CA GLY A 299 21.62 13.34 -7.30
C GLY A 299 21.20 13.24 -8.78
N GLY A 300 22.14 13.17 -9.72
CA GLY A 300 21.85 13.24 -11.16
C GLY A 300 21.08 12.04 -11.75
N GLN A 301 21.04 10.90 -11.06
CA GLN A 301 20.43 9.66 -11.57
C GLN A 301 19.26 9.13 -10.72
N PHE A 302 19.00 9.72 -9.54
CA PHE A 302 17.93 9.25 -8.67
C PHE A 302 16.55 9.36 -9.35
N TRP A 303 16.15 10.58 -9.72
CA TRP A 303 14.86 10.86 -10.33
C TRP A 303 14.59 10.12 -11.66
N PRO A 304 15.55 10.03 -12.61
CA PRO A 304 15.30 9.34 -13.88
C PRO A 304 15.45 7.80 -13.83
N GLN A 305 16.14 7.22 -12.83
CA GLN A 305 16.51 5.79 -12.88
C GLN A 305 16.10 4.98 -11.64
N TRP A 306 16.11 5.56 -10.44
CA TRP A 306 15.99 4.79 -9.20
C TRP A 306 14.66 4.04 -9.09
N GLY A 307 13.55 4.69 -9.47
CA GLY A 307 12.22 4.08 -9.46
C GLY A 307 12.06 2.88 -10.41
N SER A 308 12.99 2.73 -11.36
CA SER A 308 12.96 1.72 -12.43
C SER A 308 14.01 0.61 -12.25
N ILE A 309 14.75 0.58 -11.14
CA ILE A 309 15.73 -0.49 -10.88
C ILE A 309 15.00 -1.83 -10.70
N ASN A 310 15.53 -2.85 -11.35
CA ASN A 310 15.19 -4.25 -11.13
C ASN A 310 16.47 -5.04 -10.80
N TYR A 311 16.36 -6.00 -9.87
CA TYR A 311 17.51 -6.77 -9.38
C TYR A 311 17.54 -8.23 -9.88
N ALA A 312 16.58 -8.66 -10.69
CA ALA A 312 16.50 -10.06 -11.12
C ALA A 312 17.74 -10.49 -11.91
N GLY A 313 18.19 -11.71 -11.66
CA GLY A 313 19.37 -12.28 -12.32
C GLY A 313 20.70 -11.67 -11.90
N THR A 314 20.73 -10.81 -10.88
CA THR A 314 21.96 -10.27 -10.29
C THR A 314 22.27 -10.94 -8.94
N ASP A 315 23.49 -10.81 -8.44
CA ASP A 315 23.86 -11.31 -7.09
C ASP A 315 23.02 -10.68 -5.97
N PHE A 316 22.44 -9.51 -6.23
CA PHE A 316 21.53 -8.85 -5.31
C PHE A 316 20.18 -9.55 -5.20
N ALA A 317 19.79 -10.43 -6.14
CA ALA A 317 18.57 -11.24 -6.02
C ALA A 317 18.68 -12.36 -4.97
N LEU A 318 19.88 -12.65 -4.45
CA LEU A 318 20.10 -13.74 -3.47
C LEU A 318 19.78 -13.35 -2.02
N TYR A 319 19.47 -12.08 -1.78
CA TYR A 319 19.11 -11.54 -0.49
C TYR A 319 18.19 -10.34 -0.64
N MET A 320 17.56 -9.93 0.45
CA MET A 320 16.60 -8.84 0.49
C MET A 320 16.99 -7.84 1.57
N ASN A 321 16.77 -6.57 1.29
CA ASN A 321 16.79 -5.50 2.28
C ASN A 321 15.37 -4.98 2.51
N ILE A 322 15.01 -4.79 3.79
CA ILE A 322 13.81 -4.05 4.18
C ILE A 322 14.28 -2.87 5.03
N GLN A 323 13.98 -1.65 4.59
CA GLN A 323 14.49 -0.44 5.19
C GLN A 323 13.65 0.79 4.86
N ASN A 324 13.33 1.57 5.88
CA ASN A 324 12.73 2.90 5.78
C ASN A 324 13.36 3.81 6.84
N GLN A 325 13.29 5.13 6.65
CA GLN A 325 13.83 6.14 7.56
C GLN A 325 12.95 7.40 7.51
N TRP A 326 13.15 8.32 8.47
CA TRP A 326 12.48 9.62 8.46
C TRP A 326 13.14 10.62 7.50
N ASN A 327 14.47 10.52 7.35
CA ASN A 327 15.23 11.44 6.52
C ASN A 327 15.06 11.13 5.02
N LEU A 328 14.36 12.00 4.30
CA LEU A 328 14.20 11.89 2.84
C LEU A 328 15.52 12.06 2.07
N GLY A 329 16.56 12.62 2.69
CA GLY A 329 17.91 12.66 2.12
C GLY A 329 18.47 11.28 1.78
N ASP A 330 18.03 10.25 2.52
CA ASP A 330 18.44 8.85 2.41
C ASP A 330 17.39 7.99 1.67
N ALA A 331 16.44 8.61 0.98
CA ALA A 331 15.36 7.94 0.24
C ALA A 331 15.86 6.86 -0.73
N ASN A 332 17.06 7.03 -1.29
CA ASN A 332 17.67 6.04 -2.17
C ASN A 332 18.02 4.71 -1.46
N CYS A 333 18.07 4.68 -0.14
CA CYS A 333 18.25 3.48 0.67
C CYS A 333 16.95 2.77 1.01
N PHE A 334 15.78 3.33 0.68
CA PHE A 334 14.51 2.73 1.06
C PHE A 334 14.27 1.47 0.24
N SER A 335 13.83 0.39 0.88
CA SER A 335 13.70 -0.91 0.23
C SER A 335 12.50 -1.68 0.76
N LYS A 336 11.69 -2.21 -0.17
CA LYS A 336 10.55 -3.09 0.13
C LYS A 336 10.82 -4.47 -0.40
N TYR A 337 10.15 -5.46 0.20
CA TYR A 337 10.21 -6.84 -0.25
C TYR A 337 8.82 -7.36 -0.66
N TYR A 338 8.76 -8.08 -1.76
CA TYR A 338 7.55 -8.73 -2.28
C TYR A 338 7.77 -10.23 -2.37
N ILE A 339 6.77 -11.01 -1.96
CA ILE A 339 6.80 -12.47 -2.04
C ILE A 339 5.43 -13.04 -2.40
N THR A 340 5.43 -14.07 -3.26
CA THR A 340 4.24 -14.81 -3.64
C THR A 340 4.40 -16.29 -3.35
N PHE A 341 3.53 -16.85 -2.51
CA PHE A 341 3.44 -18.29 -2.28
C PHE A 341 2.27 -18.90 -3.06
N PRO A 342 2.52 -19.95 -3.87
CA PRO A 342 1.45 -20.77 -4.42
C PRO A 342 0.76 -21.52 -3.28
N LEU A 343 -0.59 -21.54 -3.26
CA LEU A 343 -1.37 -22.25 -2.24
C LEU A 343 -1.99 -23.56 -2.75
N GLN A 344 -1.68 -23.98 -3.98
CA GLN A 344 -2.28 -25.15 -4.63
C GLN A 344 -1.93 -26.48 -3.93
N ALA A 345 -0.84 -26.51 -3.16
CA ALA A 345 -0.49 -27.68 -2.36
C ALA A 345 -1.33 -27.83 -1.09
N LEU A 346 -2.09 -26.81 -0.68
CA LEU A 346 -3.02 -26.92 0.43
C LEU A 346 -4.22 -27.80 0.02
N PRO A 347 -4.55 -28.86 0.76
CA PRO A 347 -5.74 -29.67 0.49
C PRO A 347 -7.00 -28.81 0.48
N SER A 348 -7.95 -29.11 -0.40
CA SER A 348 -9.26 -28.45 -0.41
C SER A 348 -10.11 -28.81 0.82
N ASN A 349 -11.14 -28.02 1.09
CA ASN A 349 -12.10 -28.23 2.18
C ASN A 349 -11.48 -28.27 3.59
N LYS A 350 -10.35 -27.58 3.78
CA LYS A 350 -9.75 -27.36 5.10
C LYS A 350 -10.04 -25.95 5.58
N VAL A 351 -9.82 -25.72 6.87
CA VAL A 351 -9.71 -24.37 7.41
C VAL A 351 -8.26 -24.11 7.82
N ILE A 352 -7.83 -22.86 7.68
CA ILE A 352 -6.54 -22.43 8.20
C ILE A 352 -6.68 -22.29 9.72
N ARG A 353 -5.78 -22.92 10.49
CA ARG A 353 -5.70 -22.74 11.94
C ARG A 353 -4.66 -21.72 12.33
N SER A 354 -3.52 -21.76 11.63
CA SER A 354 -2.47 -20.74 11.71
C SER A 354 -1.61 -20.82 10.44
N ALA A 355 -0.96 -19.71 10.09
CA ALA A 355 0.09 -19.71 9.09
C ALA A 355 1.22 -18.76 9.49
N THR A 356 2.45 -19.23 9.32
CA THR A 356 3.67 -18.50 9.68
C THR A 356 4.56 -18.35 8.46
N LEU A 357 4.94 -17.13 8.14
CA LEU A 357 6.04 -16.84 7.23
C LEU A 357 7.34 -16.84 8.03
N VAL A 358 8.28 -17.69 7.64
CA VAL A 358 9.63 -17.74 8.19
C VAL A 358 10.60 -17.13 7.19
N ILE A 359 11.32 -16.08 7.60
CA ILE A 359 12.39 -15.44 6.83
C ILE A 359 13.72 -15.52 7.60
N THR A 360 14.83 -15.69 6.89
CA THR A 360 16.14 -15.89 7.54
C THR A 360 16.94 -14.59 7.52
N GLN A 361 17.08 -13.95 8.68
CA GLN A 361 17.92 -12.77 8.87
C GLN A 361 19.40 -13.18 8.90
N PHE A 362 20.25 -12.49 8.14
CA PHE A 362 21.69 -12.73 8.15
C PHE A 362 22.52 -11.47 8.46
N GLY A 363 21.89 -10.30 8.56
CA GLY A 363 22.55 -9.06 8.95
C GLY A 363 21.58 -7.91 9.20
N ASN A 364 22.16 -6.74 9.50
CA ASN A 364 21.46 -5.47 9.61
C ASN A 364 22.37 -4.32 9.14
N ALA A 365 21.77 -3.17 8.87
CA ALA A 365 22.51 -1.95 8.54
C ALA A 365 23.48 -1.58 9.69
N ASN A 366 24.60 -0.95 9.34
CA ASN A 366 25.70 -0.59 10.25
C ASN A 366 26.23 -1.75 11.14
N GLN A 367 26.11 -3.00 10.68
CA GLN A 367 26.69 -4.14 11.38
C GLN A 367 28.22 -4.02 11.38
N GLY A 368 28.80 -3.73 12.55
CA GLY A 368 30.24 -3.49 12.73
C GLY A 368 30.59 -2.09 13.19
N GLY A 369 29.63 -1.17 13.31
CA GLY A 369 29.84 0.15 13.91
C GLY A 369 30.73 1.06 13.06
N GLN A 370 30.59 0.99 11.73
CA GLN A 370 31.31 1.89 10.82
C GLN A 370 30.83 3.34 10.97
N TYR A 371 29.54 3.52 11.26
CA TYR A 371 28.90 4.81 11.51
C TYR A 371 28.60 4.98 13.01
N PRO A 372 28.54 6.23 13.51
CA PRO A 372 28.41 6.51 14.94
C PRO A 372 27.08 6.06 15.55
N ASP A 373 25.99 6.10 14.77
CA ASP A 373 24.67 5.71 15.26
C ASP A 373 24.56 4.18 15.29
N PRO A 374 24.10 3.58 16.41
CA PRO A 374 24.00 2.13 16.51
C PRO A 374 22.93 1.58 15.56
N PRO A 375 23.02 0.29 15.19
CA PRO A 375 21.90 -0.40 14.56
C PRO A 375 20.70 -0.46 15.52
N GLU A 376 19.51 -0.19 15.00
CA GLU A 376 18.26 -0.21 15.77
C GLU A 376 17.37 -1.42 15.41
N PRO A 377 16.48 -1.91 16.29
CA PRO A 377 15.39 -2.81 15.91
C PRO A 377 14.50 -2.21 14.81
N SER A 378 13.72 -3.05 14.13
CA SER A 378 12.77 -2.60 13.11
C SER A 378 11.44 -3.29 13.31
N LEU A 379 10.34 -2.55 13.19
CA LEU A 379 9.01 -3.14 13.24
C LEU A 379 8.53 -3.43 11.82
N LEU A 380 8.71 -4.68 11.39
CA LEU A 380 8.29 -5.11 10.06
C LEU A 380 6.77 -5.30 10.01
N GLN A 381 6.17 -4.74 8.99
CA GLN A 381 4.76 -4.88 8.65
C GLN A 381 4.61 -5.88 7.52
N VAL A 382 3.65 -6.77 7.66
CA VAL A 382 3.18 -7.61 6.56
C VAL A 382 1.95 -6.93 5.95
N LEU A 383 1.97 -6.76 4.63
CA LEU A 383 0.88 -6.18 3.86
C LEU A 383 0.45 -7.15 2.76
N THR A 384 -0.85 -7.33 2.53
CA THR A 384 -1.33 -8.07 1.36
C THR A 384 -1.27 -7.19 0.11
N VAL A 385 -1.06 -7.79 -1.05
CA VAL A 385 -1.20 -7.12 -2.36
C VAL A 385 -2.13 -7.94 -3.27
N ASP A 386 -2.82 -7.29 -4.18
CA ASP A 386 -3.87 -7.88 -5.03
C ASP A 386 -3.37 -8.27 -6.42
N GLU A 387 -2.38 -7.56 -6.95
CA GLU A 387 -1.87 -7.77 -8.31
C GLU A 387 -0.76 -8.82 -8.37
N ASP A 388 -0.71 -9.57 -9.47
CA ASP A 388 0.45 -10.42 -9.78
C ASP A 388 1.59 -9.58 -10.35
N TRP A 389 2.81 -10.07 -10.19
CA TRP A 389 4.02 -9.39 -10.61
C TRP A 389 5.08 -10.40 -11.06
N GLN A 390 6.07 -9.93 -11.82
CA GLN A 390 7.15 -10.77 -12.36
C GLN A 390 8.50 -10.28 -11.83
N GLU A 391 9.34 -11.21 -11.38
CA GLU A 391 10.65 -10.91 -10.80
C GLU A 391 11.52 -10.10 -11.74
N ASN A 392 11.49 -10.40 -13.04
CA ASN A 392 12.32 -9.74 -14.06
C ASN A 392 11.81 -8.38 -14.54
N SER A 393 10.68 -7.88 -14.03
CA SER A 393 10.13 -6.59 -14.44
C SER A 393 9.63 -5.73 -13.28
N ILE A 394 9.55 -6.26 -12.06
CA ILE A 394 9.11 -5.49 -10.90
C ILE A 394 10.13 -4.42 -10.52
N THR A 395 9.67 -3.21 -10.27
CA THR A 395 10.45 -2.04 -9.88
C THR A 395 9.71 -1.30 -8.77
N TRP A 396 10.31 -0.26 -8.20
CA TRP A 396 9.62 0.57 -7.21
C TRP A 396 8.34 1.20 -7.78
N ASN A 397 8.38 1.67 -9.02
CA ASN A 397 7.27 2.40 -9.64
C ASN A 397 6.13 1.51 -10.16
N ASN A 398 6.38 0.22 -10.42
CA ASN A 398 5.33 -0.69 -10.93
C ASN A 398 4.96 -1.82 -9.96
N ALA A 399 5.55 -1.84 -8.75
CA ALA A 399 5.22 -2.86 -7.77
C ALA A 399 3.78 -2.68 -7.26
N PRO A 400 3.05 -3.78 -7.01
CA PRO A 400 1.68 -3.72 -6.51
C PRO A 400 1.53 -2.89 -5.24
N MET A 401 0.47 -2.10 -5.15
CA MET A 401 0.15 -1.33 -3.95
C MET A 401 -0.37 -2.21 -2.81
N ALA A 402 -0.12 -1.77 -1.59
CA ALA A 402 -0.65 -2.43 -0.40
C ALA A 402 -2.19 -2.42 -0.38
N VAL A 403 -2.81 -3.56 -0.10
CA VAL A 403 -4.25 -3.71 0.12
C VAL A 403 -4.60 -3.53 1.59
N GLU A 404 -3.94 -4.27 2.48
CA GLU A 404 -4.21 -4.26 3.92
C GLU A 404 -2.92 -4.60 4.68
N ASN A 405 -2.52 -3.80 5.68
CA ASN A 405 -1.49 -4.19 6.63
C ASN A 405 -2.10 -5.13 7.69
N ILE A 406 -1.58 -6.36 7.80
CA ILE A 406 -2.24 -7.45 8.55
C ILE A 406 -1.60 -7.75 9.90
N SER A 407 -0.28 -7.58 10.03
CA SER A 407 0.48 -7.93 11.22
C SER A 407 1.80 -7.17 11.29
N PHE A 408 2.38 -7.14 12.49
CA PHE A 408 3.61 -6.44 12.84
C PHE A 408 4.51 -7.41 13.61
N THR A 409 5.81 -7.43 13.29
CA THR A 409 6.81 -8.25 13.99
C THR A 409 8.06 -7.41 14.22
N GLU A 410 8.49 -7.31 15.47
CA GLU A 410 9.76 -6.68 15.81
C GLU A 410 10.92 -7.59 15.39
N ILE A 411 11.86 -7.04 14.63
CA ILE A 411 13.09 -7.71 14.21
C ILE A 411 14.27 -7.06 14.92
N GLY A 412 14.89 -7.82 15.81
CA GLY A 412 16.05 -7.39 16.57
C GLY A 412 17.33 -7.26 15.73
N VAL A 413 18.31 -6.61 16.33
CA VAL A 413 19.67 -6.41 15.81
C VAL A 413 20.48 -7.72 15.93
N MET A 414 21.35 -7.99 14.95
CA MET A 414 22.31 -9.09 14.99
C MET A 414 23.71 -8.59 15.31
N ALA A 415 24.35 -9.15 16.34
CA ALA A 415 25.75 -8.87 16.62
C ALA A 415 26.65 -9.36 15.46
N PRO A 416 27.76 -8.66 15.13
CA PRO A 416 28.69 -9.10 14.11
C PRO A 416 29.17 -10.55 14.32
N GLY A 417 29.17 -11.35 13.25
CA GLY A 417 29.59 -12.76 13.29
C GLY A 417 28.57 -13.73 13.89
N SER A 418 27.36 -13.27 14.26
CA SER A 418 26.29 -14.14 14.74
C SER A 418 25.81 -15.11 13.65
N PRO A 419 25.39 -16.33 14.02
CA PRO A 419 24.66 -17.21 13.10
C PRO A 419 23.40 -16.53 12.55
N GLN A 420 22.97 -16.95 11.35
CA GLN A 420 21.70 -16.49 10.76
C GLN A 420 20.52 -16.90 11.67
N ILE A 421 19.48 -16.06 11.71
CA ILE A 421 18.35 -16.23 12.62
C ILE A 421 17.05 -16.31 11.83
N ALA A 422 16.28 -17.37 12.05
CA ALA A 422 14.92 -17.48 11.53
C ALA A 422 13.99 -16.50 12.28
N ARG A 423 13.21 -15.73 11.53
CA ARG A 423 12.21 -14.78 12.03
C ARG A 423 10.83 -15.25 11.59
N GLU A 424 9.90 -15.26 12.52
CA GLU A 424 8.54 -15.74 12.30
C GLU A 424 7.56 -14.56 12.25
N LEU A 425 6.77 -14.49 11.19
CA LEU A 425 5.76 -13.48 10.98
C LEU A 425 4.40 -14.17 10.85
N ASP A 426 3.40 -13.71 11.60
CA ASP A 426 2.04 -14.24 11.52
C ASP A 426 1.38 -13.74 10.23
N VAL A 427 1.00 -14.68 9.37
CA VAL A 427 0.30 -14.42 8.10
C VAL A 427 -1.01 -15.20 8.02
N SER A 428 -1.50 -15.70 9.16
CA SER A 428 -2.68 -16.56 9.25
C SER A 428 -3.92 -15.96 8.58
N ARG A 429 -4.16 -14.66 8.81
CA ARG A 429 -5.28 -13.93 8.20
C ARG A 429 -5.18 -13.89 6.67
N ALA A 430 -4.03 -13.51 6.13
CA ALA A 430 -3.84 -13.39 4.69
C ALA A 430 -3.89 -14.76 3.99
N VAL A 431 -3.29 -15.80 4.60
CA VAL A 431 -3.40 -17.17 4.07
C VAL A 431 -4.84 -17.65 4.08
N ALA A 432 -5.59 -17.40 5.15
CA ALA A 432 -7.00 -17.77 5.22
C ALA A 432 -7.84 -17.06 4.13
N GLN A 433 -7.59 -15.78 3.88
CA GLN A 433 -8.26 -15.01 2.83
C GLN A 433 -7.89 -15.53 1.42
N ALA A 434 -6.60 -15.65 1.12
CA ALA A 434 -6.12 -16.13 -0.18
C ALA A 434 -6.59 -17.56 -0.48
N TYR A 435 -6.50 -18.46 0.51
CA TYR A 435 -6.97 -19.84 0.40
C TYR A 435 -8.48 -19.91 0.14
N ALA A 436 -9.29 -19.12 0.86
CA ALA A 436 -10.74 -19.07 0.65
C ALA A 436 -11.12 -18.53 -0.74
N GLN A 437 -10.28 -17.69 -1.34
CA GLN A 437 -10.47 -17.13 -2.69
C GLN A 437 -9.84 -18.01 -3.79
N GLY A 438 -9.16 -19.10 -3.44
CA GLY A 438 -8.41 -19.92 -4.39
C GLY A 438 -7.25 -19.19 -5.07
N GLN A 439 -6.71 -18.15 -4.42
CA GLN A 439 -5.63 -17.31 -4.95
C GLN A 439 -4.28 -17.64 -4.30
N PRO A 440 -3.15 -17.32 -4.96
CA PRO A 440 -1.85 -17.29 -4.30
C PRO A 440 -1.85 -16.32 -3.12
N LEU A 441 -1.01 -16.59 -2.12
CA LEU A 441 -0.70 -15.60 -1.08
C LEU A 441 0.30 -14.61 -1.66
N ARG A 442 -0.07 -13.33 -1.79
CA ARG A 442 0.82 -12.26 -2.24
C ARG A 442 1.01 -11.24 -1.13
N LEU A 443 2.26 -10.96 -0.78
CA LEU A 443 2.63 -10.08 0.31
C LEU A 443 3.66 -9.06 -0.13
N ALA A 444 3.58 -7.88 0.48
CA ALA A 444 4.67 -6.93 0.60
C ALA A 444 5.10 -6.86 2.08
N LEU A 445 6.38 -6.73 2.34
CA LEU A 445 6.96 -6.49 3.65
C LEU A 445 7.69 -5.14 3.63
N TYR A 446 7.37 -4.30 4.60
CA TYR A 446 8.00 -2.99 4.74
C TYR A 446 8.05 -2.55 6.21
N SER A 447 8.68 -1.41 6.49
CA SER A 447 8.69 -0.81 7.83
C SER A 447 8.36 0.68 7.77
N ALA A 448 7.92 1.21 8.91
CA ALA A 448 7.64 2.64 9.08
C ALA A 448 8.77 3.39 9.78
N ASP A 449 9.90 2.71 10.02
CA ASP A 449 11.02 3.17 10.85
C ASP A 449 11.45 4.61 10.53
N GLY A 450 11.88 5.34 11.57
CA GLY A 450 12.38 6.70 11.44
C GLY A 450 13.91 6.77 11.54
N GLU A 451 14.48 5.82 12.25
CA GLU A 451 15.86 5.77 12.70
C GLU A 451 16.81 5.40 11.56
N LEU A 452 17.99 6.01 11.56
CA LEU A 452 19.10 5.53 10.74
C LEU A 452 19.45 4.09 11.14
N HIS A 453 19.96 3.32 10.19
CA HIS A 453 20.44 1.95 10.42
C HIS A 453 19.39 0.94 10.96
N SER A 454 18.10 1.22 10.78
CA SER A 454 16.98 0.30 11.03
C SER A 454 16.91 -0.86 10.01
N GLY A 455 17.63 -0.78 8.89
CA GLY A 455 17.59 -1.77 7.80
C GLY A 455 17.97 -3.20 8.23
N LYS A 456 17.26 -4.19 7.70
CA LYS A 456 17.47 -5.62 7.97
C LYS A 456 17.72 -6.39 6.67
N TYR A 457 18.61 -7.40 6.74
CA TYR A 457 18.99 -8.22 5.59
C TYR A 457 18.53 -9.67 5.76
N PHE A 458 17.84 -10.19 4.75
CA PHE A 458 17.23 -11.52 4.75
C PHE A 458 17.61 -12.33 3.51
N ARG A 459 17.53 -13.67 3.59
CA ARG A 459 17.73 -14.54 2.42
C ARG A 459 16.50 -14.58 1.52
N ALA A 460 16.73 -14.54 0.22
CA ALA A 460 15.72 -14.67 -0.83
C ALA A 460 15.42 -16.14 -1.17
N SER A 461 14.39 -16.38 -1.98
CA SER A 461 13.99 -17.70 -2.49
C SER A 461 15.08 -18.39 -3.32
N ASP A 462 15.90 -17.60 -4.01
CA ASP A 462 16.93 -18.09 -4.93
C ASP A 462 18.23 -18.52 -4.25
N VAL A 463 18.38 -18.34 -2.93
CA VAL A 463 19.61 -18.76 -2.23
C VAL A 463 19.81 -20.28 -2.34
N ASP A 464 21.06 -20.71 -2.56
CA ASP A 464 21.43 -22.13 -2.71
C ASP A 464 21.11 -22.96 -1.45
N VAL A 465 21.12 -22.33 -0.28
CA VAL A 465 20.84 -23.00 0.99
C VAL A 465 19.33 -23.09 1.21
N ALA A 466 18.73 -24.21 0.78
CA ALA A 466 17.29 -24.41 0.84
C ALA A 466 16.66 -24.13 2.21
N SER A 467 17.32 -24.48 3.32
CA SER A 467 16.80 -24.23 4.67
C SER A 467 16.73 -22.75 5.05
N ALA A 468 17.43 -21.87 4.33
CA ALA A 468 17.43 -20.43 4.58
C ALA A 468 16.38 -19.66 3.77
N ARG A 469 15.79 -20.29 2.74
CA ARG A 469 14.78 -19.68 1.87
C ARG A 469 13.51 -19.32 2.65
N PRO A 470 12.80 -18.24 2.28
CA PRO A 470 11.49 -17.92 2.82
C PRO A 470 10.56 -19.12 2.78
N THR A 471 9.89 -19.39 3.91
CA THR A 471 9.08 -20.59 4.10
C THR A 471 7.73 -20.22 4.68
N LEU A 472 6.66 -20.68 4.04
CA LEU A 472 5.31 -20.61 4.59
C LEU A 472 4.96 -21.94 5.25
N ILE A 473 4.63 -21.90 6.54
CA ILE A 473 4.16 -23.06 7.31
C ILE A 473 2.68 -22.88 7.59
N VAL A 474 1.83 -23.76 7.07
CA VAL A 474 0.37 -23.68 7.19
C VAL A 474 -0.16 -24.86 8.00
N ARG A 475 -0.80 -24.58 9.13
CA ARG A 475 -1.48 -25.60 9.95
C ARG A 475 -2.96 -25.61 9.61
N LEU A 476 -3.46 -26.81 9.31
CA LEU A 476 -4.81 -27.02 8.79
C LEU A 476 -5.72 -27.64 9.84
N GLY A 477 -7.02 -27.41 9.67
CA GLY A 477 -8.06 -28.03 10.46
C GLY A 477 -9.18 -28.60 9.60
N ASP A 478 -9.84 -29.63 10.11
CA ASP A 478 -11.15 -30.07 9.64
C ASP A 478 -12.19 -29.24 10.38
N ALA A 479 -13.01 -28.49 9.65
CA ALA A 479 -14.06 -27.68 10.24
C ALA A 479 -14.97 -28.56 11.10
N ALA A 480 -15.27 -28.11 12.32
CA ALA A 480 -16.30 -28.78 13.10
C ALA A 480 -17.63 -28.73 12.31
N PRO A 481 -18.43 -29.80 12.31
CA PRO A 481 -19.76 -29.73 11.74
C PRO A 481 -20.52 -28.56 12.41
N PRO A 482 -21.34 -27.81 11.65
CA PRO A 482 -22.19 -26.80 12.26
C PRO A 482 -22.96 -27.47 13.41
N THR A 483 -23.01 -26.80 14.56
CA THR A 483 -23.80 -27.26 15.69
C THR A 483 -25.26 -27.08 15.32
N ASP A 484 -25.79 -28.01 14.54
CA ASP A 484 -27.23 -28.21 14.46
C ASP A 484 -27.65 -28.55 15.89
N TRP A 485 -28.42 -27.65 16.51
CA TRP A 485 -29.08 -27.97 17.75
C TRP A 485 -29.94 -29.21 17.48
N ALA A 486 -29.43 -30.37 17.87
CA ALA A 486 -30.22 -31.58 17.95
C ALA A 486 -31.36 -31.27 18.92
N TYR A 487 -32.55 -31.01 18.37
CA TYR A 487 -33.79 -31.06 19.10
C TYR A 487 -33.86 -32.46 19.70
N LEU A 488 -33.46 -32.61 20.95
CA LEU A 488 -33.81 -33.77 21.74
C LEU A 488 -35.33 -33.67 21.95
N PRO A 489 -36.14 -34.58 21.40
CA PRO A 489 -37.56 -34.60 21.72
C PRO A 489 -37.66 -34.81 23.23
N ILE A 490 -38.25 -33.83 23.93
CA ILE A 490 -38.67 -34.01 25.30
C ILE A 490 -39.76 -35.08 25.26
N VAL A 491 -39.41 -36.31 25.62
CA VAL A 491 -40.38 -37.35 25.92
C VAL A 491 -41.09 -36.91 27.20
N ARG A 492 -42.35 -36.49 27.07
CA ARG A 492 -43.29 -36.39 28.20
C ARG A 492 -44.12 -37.65 28.28
#